data_AF-A0A3A5X077-F1
#
_entry.id   AF-A0A3A5X077-F1
#
_cell.length_a   1.000
_cell.length_b   1.000
_cell.length_c   1.000
_cell.angle_alpha   90.00
_cell.angle_beta   90.00
_cell.angle_gamma   90.00
#
_symmetry.space_group_name_H-M   'P 1'
#
loop_
_entity.id
_entity.type
_entity.pdbx_description
1 polymer ?
#
loop_
_entity_poly.entity_id
_entity_poly.type
_entity_poly.pdbx_seq_one_letter_code
_entity_poly.pdbx_strand_id
1 'polypeptide(L)'
;MKKVLSILVLALVAVQFAFAGDVITQDAKQLPLTARNFINQYFSKPHISHIKIESEILQTKKYEVLLTDRTEIDFDKKGNWLEVDCKKSAVPEALIPVPVKEYVKANFPREIITKIERGRTGVEIELGNDYSLKFNKKGKFVSMDD
;
A
#
# COMPACT_ATOMS: atom_id res chain seq x y z
N MET A 1 -37.37 -43.74 -4.17
CA MET A 1 -35.90 -43.62 -4.35
C MET A 1 -35.42 -42.25 -4.86
N LYS A 2 -36.22 -41.48 -5.64
CA LYS A 2 -35.79 -40.17 -6.19
C LYS A 2 -35.79 -39.00 -5.18
N LYS A 3 -36.62 -39.05 -4.13
CA LYS A 3 -36.72 -37.97 -3.12
C LYS A 3 -35.63 -38.04 -2.05
N VAL A 4 -35.03 -39.22 -1.83
CA VAL A 4 -33.98 -39.41 -0.82
C VAL A 4 -32.61 -38.99 -1.34
N LEU A 5 -32.35 -39.17 -2.65
CA LEU A 5 -31.16 -38.65 -3.32
C LEU A 5 -31.13 -37.11 -3.33
N SER A 6 -32.29 -36.46 -3.45
CA SER A 6 -32.40 -35.00 -3.53
C SER A 6 -32.11 -34.31 -2.19
N ILE A 7 -32.33 -34.99 -1.07
CA ILE A 7 -32.06 -34.47 0.29
C ILE A 7 -30.55 -34.60 0.63
N LEU A 8 -29.88 -35.64 0.11
CA LEU A 8 -28.43 -35.81 0.30
C LEU A 8 -27.60 -34.78 -0.50
N VAL A 9 -28.08 -34.35 -1.67
CA VAL A 9 -27.41 -33.32 -2.48
C VAL A 9 -27.60 -31.91 -1.88
N LEU A 10 -28.70 -31.65 -1.19
CA LEU A 10 -28.95 -30.35 -0.56
C LEU A 10 -28.13 -30.14 0.74
N ALA A 11 -27.74 -31.22 1.42
CA ALA A 11 -26.86 -31.15 2.60
C ALA A 11 -25.39 -30.88 2.25
N LEU A 12 -24.99 -31.10 0.98
CA LEU A 12 -23.63 -30.84 0.50
C LEU A 12 -23.39 -29.39 0.06
N VAL A 13 -24.44 -28.55 -0.01
CA VAL A 13 -24.34 -27.12 -0.35
C VAL A 13 -24.26 -26.22 0.89
N ALA A 14 -24.09 -26.81 2.08
CA ALA A 14 -24.00 -26.05 3.35
C ALA A 14 -22.58 -25.58 3.69
N VAL A 15 -21.56 -25.84 2.86
CA VAL A 15 -20.19 -25.43 3.14
C VAL A 15 -19.70 -24.50 2.03
N GLN A 16 -19.07 -23.40 2.47
CA GLN A 16 -18.30 -22.42 1.69
C GLN A 16 -19.01 -21.10 1.36
N PHE A 17 -19.57 -20.46 2.37
CA PHE A 17 -19.28 -19.03 2.55
C PHE A 17 -17.99 -18.93 3.38
N ALA A 18 -16.83 -19.04 2.71
CA ALA A 18 -15.62 -18.50 3.30
C ALA A 18 -15.83 -16.98 3.32
N PHE A 19 -16.12 -16.43 4.50
CA PHE A 19 -16.13 -14.98 4.68
C PHE A 19 -14.73 -14.48 4.34
N ALA A 20 -14.58 -13.89 3.15
CA ALA A 20 -13.41 -13.13 2.77
C ALA A 20 -13.45 -11.81 3.57
N GLY A 21 -13.12 -11.91 4.86
CA GLY A 21 -12.90 -10.77 5.72
C GLY A 21 -11.44 -10.36 5.69
N ASP A 22 -11.17 -9.07 5.81
CA ASP A 22 -9.82 -8.57 5.99
C ASP A 22 -9.18 -9.23 7.21
N VAL A 23 -7.94 -9.69 7.06
CA VAL A 23 -7.18 -10.28 8.16
C VAL A 23 -6.26 -9.23 8.75
N ILE A 24 -6.41 -8.94 10.04
CA ILE A 24 -5.49 -8.08 10.78
C ILE A 24 -4.52 -8.95 11.58
N THR A 25 -3.23 -8.70 11.45
CA THR A 25 -2.17 -9.47 12.12
C THR A 25 -0.98 -8.59 12.49
N GLN A 26 -0.18 -9.02 13.47
CA GLN A 26 1.12 -8.42 13.78
C GLN A 26 2.29 -9.29 13.28
N ASP A 27 1.99 -10.47 12.74
CA ASP A 27 3.01 -11.40 12.25
C ASP A 27 3.58 -10.94 10.91
N ALA A 28 4.76 -10.30 10.97
CA ALA A 28 5.51 -9.87 9.79
C ALA A 28 5.81 -11.01 8.79
N LYS A 29 5.74 -12.29 9.19
CA LYS A 29 5.92 -13.42 8.28
C LYS A 29 4.76 -13.58 7.30
N GLN A 30 3.61 -12.95 7.54
CA GLN A 30 2.49 -12.90 6.62
C GLN A 30 2.74 -11.97 5.42
N LEU A 31 3.73 -11.08 5.51
CA LEU A 31 4.15 -10.23 4.40
C LEU A 31 5.08 -10.98 3.44
N PRO A 32 5.01 -10.68 2.12
CA PRO A 32 6.01 -11.15 1.16
C PRO A 32 7.43 -10.70 1.57
N LEU A 33 8.44 -11.52 1.25
CA LEU A 33 9.84 -11.22 1.57
C LEU A 33 10.28 -9.84 1.05
N THR A 34 9.82 -9.46 -0.14
CA THR A 34 10.09 -8.14 -0.74
C THR A 34 9.61 -6.99 0.14
N ALA A 35 8.39 -7.08 0.70
CA ALA A 35 7.83 -6.06 1.57
C ALA A 35 8.58 -5.98 2.91
N ARG A 36 8.94 -7.13 3.48
CA ARG A 36 9.74 -7.19 4.72
C ARG A 36 11.11 -6.55 4.53
N ASN A 37 11.78 -6.83 3.41
CA ASN A 37 13.07 -6.23 3.09
C ASN A 37 12.95 -4.71 2.88
N PHE A 38 11.87 -4.26 2.23
CA PHE A 38 11.58 -2.85 2.06
C PHE A 38 11.45 -2.12 3.41
N ILE A 39 10.62 -2.65 4.32
CA ILE A 39 10.43 -2.06 5.66
C ILE A 39 11.76 -2.02 6.41
N ASN A 40 12.52 -3.12 6.42
CA ASN A 40 13.81 -3.18 7.10
C ASN A 40 14.85 -2.20 6.54
N GLN A 41 14.81 -1.95 5.22
CA GLN A 41 15.75 -1.06 4.54
C GLN A 41 15.45 0.42 4.79
N TYR A 42 14.17 0.82 4.74
CA TYR A 42 13.78 2.23 4.73
C TYR A 42 13.17 2.72 6.04
N PHE A 43 12.66 1.80 6.88
CA PHE A 43 11.90 2.11 8.10
C PHE A 43 12.39 1.25 9.28
N SER A 44 13.71 1.24 9.54
CA SER A 44 14.32 0.35 10.53
C SER A 44 14.04 0.70 12.00
N LYS A 45 13.57 1.92 12.28
CA LYS A 45 13.29 2.40 13.65
C LYS A 45 11.87 2.13 14.12
N PRO A 46 10.82 2.54 13.37
CA PRO A 46 9.45 2.23 13.79
C PRO A 46 9.20 0.73 13.60
N HIS A 47 8.44 0.15 14.53
CA HIS A 47 8.07 -1.26 14.47
C HIS A 47 6.73 -1.39 13.74
N ILE A 48 6.42 -2.58 13.22
CA ILE A 48 5.09 -2.87 12.69
C ILE A 48 4.08 -2.82 13.85
N SER A 49 3.07 -1.97 13.75
CA SER A 49 1.93 -1.94 14.66
C SER A 49 0.94 -3.04 14.30
N HIS A 50 0.52 -3.08 13.03
CA HIS A 50 -0.30 -4.15 12.47
C HIS A 50 -0.21 -4.16 10.94
N ILE A 51 -0.67 -5.26 10.37
CA ILE A 51 -0.78 -5.53 8.94
C ILE A 51 -2.24 -5.89 8.68
N LYS A 52 -2.87 -5.18 7.75
CA LYS A 52 -4.18 -5.52 7.20
C LYS A 52 -3.98 -6.21 5.85
N ILE A 53 -4.53 -7.41 5.72
CA ILE A 53 -4.47 -8.22 4.50
C ILE A 53 -5.86 -8.18 3.88
N GLU A 54 -5.99 -7.35 2.84
CA GLU A 54 -7.24 -7.21 2.11
C GLU A 54 -7.36 -8.33 1.08
N SER A 55 -8.46 -9.07 1.13
CA SER A 55 -8.79 -10.09 0.14
C SER A 55 -9.86 -9.53 -0.79
N GLU A 56 -9.45 -8.78 -1.81
CA GLU A 56 -10.41 -8.32 -2.81
C GLU A 56 -11.07 -9.51 -3.53
N ILE A 57 -12.36 -9.34 -3.88
CA ILE A 57 -13.26 -10.32 -4.54
C ILE A 57 -12.65 -10.89 -5.86
N LEU A 58 -11.65 -10.21 -6.44
CA LEU A 58 -10.95 -10.58 -7.68
C LEU A 58 -9.52 -11.10 -7.46
N GLN A 59 -9.17 -11.59 -6.26
CA GLN A 59 -7.87 -12.17 -5.91
C GLN A 59 -6.66 -11.21 -5.99
N THR A 60 -6.87 -9.90 -5.91
CA THR A 60 -5.76 -8.98 -5.65
C THR A 60 -5.60 -8.83 -4.15
N LYS A 61 -4.69 -9.62 -3.57
CA LYS A 61 -4.27 -9.39 -2.19
C LYS A 61 -3.49 -8.08 -2.13
N LYS A 62 -3.87 -7.21 -1.22
CA LYS A 62 -3.08 -6.05 -0.82
C LYS A 62 -2.69 -6.20 0.64
N TYR A 63 -1.52 -5.65 0.96
CA TYR A 63 -1.03 -5.60 2.33
C TYR A 63 -0.88 -4.13 2.69
N GLU A 64 -1.67 -3.66 3.64
CA GLU A 64 -1.50 -2.35 4.27
C GLU A 64 -0.75 -2.57 5.58
N VAL A 65 0.38 -1.89 5.76
CA VAL A 65 1.22 -2.00 6.95
C VAL A 65 1.22 -0.67 7.67
N LEU A 66 0.68 -0.67 8.90
CA LEU A 66 0.79 0.47 9.81
C LEU A 66 1.99 0.29 10.73
N LEU A 67 2.87 1.29 10.78
CA LEU A 67 4.01 1.35 11.70
C LEU A 67 3.67 2.13 12.97
N THR A 68 4.47 1.96 14.03
CA THR A 68 4.25 2.60 15.34
C THR A 68 4.32 4.13 15.32
N ASP A 69 4.97 4.73 14.32
CA ASP A 69 5.01 6.18 14.11
C ASP A 69 3.85 6.70 13.23
N ARG A 70 2.91 5.80 12.88
CA ARG A 70 1.77 6.00 11.98
C ARG A 70 2.12 6.10 10.49
N THR A 71 3.35 5.75 10.10
CA THR A 71 3.66 5.52 8.69
C THR A 71 2.79 4.38 8.16
N GLU A 72 2.11 4.60 7.05
CA GLU A 72 1.30 3.61 6.34
C GLU A 72 2.01 3.23 5.03
N ILE A 73 2.10 1.93 4.76
CA ILE A 73 2.76 1.41 3.55
C ILE A 73 1.89 0.34 2.92
N ASP A 74 1.48 0.59 1.68
CA ASP A 74 0.70 -0.35 0.90
C ASP A 74 1.59 -1.15 -0.04
N PHE A 75 1.35 -2.45 -0.08
CA PHE A 75 2.03 -3.38 -0.99
C PHE A 75 1.04 -4.17 -1.83
N ASP A 76 1.45 -4.46 -3.06
CA ASP A 76 0.78 -5.46 -3.89
C ASP A 76 1.00 -6.88 -3.34
N LYS A 77 0.30 -7.85 -3.94
CA LYS A 77 0.42 -9.28 -3.56
C LYS A 77 1.84 -9.87 -3.63
N LYS A 78 2.77 -9.21 -4.34
CA LYS A 78 4.18 -9.64 -4.48
C LYS A 78 5.11 -8.89 -3.50
N GLY A 79 4.58 -7.93 -2.75
CA GLY A 79 5.33 -7.10 -1.82
C GLY A 79 6.03 -5.91 -2.48
N ASN A 80 5.63 -5.51 -3.69
CA ASN A 80 6.08 -4.25 -4.26
C ASN A 80 5.23 -3.13 -3.66
N TRP A 81 5.86 -2.07 -3.17
CA TRP A 81 5.13 -0.95 -2.59
C TRP A 81 4.35 -0.20 -3.67
N LEU A 82 3.15 0.23 -3.28
CA LEU A 82 2.21 1.02 -4.08
C LEU A 82 2.16 2.45 -3.52
N GLU A 83 2.07 2.58 -2.21
CA GLU A 83 1.99 3.84 -1.49
C GLU A 83 2.90 3.81 -0.25
N VAL A 84 3.48 4.96 0.08
CA VAL A 84 4.18 5.23 1.33
C VAL A 84 3.69 6.57 1.86
N ASP A 85 2.95 6.55 2.95
CA ASP A 85 2.43 7.74 3.63
C ASP A 85 3.09 7.87 5.02
N CYS A 86 4.01 8.83 5.14
CA CYS A 86 4.73 9.14 6.38
C CYS A 86 3.99 10.14 7.28
N LYS A 87 2.73 10.49 6.94
CA LYS A 87 1.87 11.47 7.59
C LYS A 87 2.51 12.85 7.68
N LYS A 88 3.29 13.11 8.74
CA LYS A 88 3.96 14.39 8.99
C LYS A 88 5.48 14.33 8.83
N SER A 89 6.03 13.14 8.63
CA SER A 89 7.46 12.92 8.43
C SER A 89 7.78 12.89 6.94
N ALA A 90 9.05 13.10 6.60
CA ALA A 90 9.50 13.01 5.21
C ALA A 90 9.54 11.54 4.75
N VAL A 91 9.09 11.30 3.52
CA VAL A 91 9.36 10.05 2.79
C VAL A 91 10.88 9.87 2.65
N PRO A 92 11.43 8.66 2.87
CA PRO A 92 12.83 8.37 2.64
C PRO A 92 13.28 8.78 1.22
N GLU A 93 14.29 9.64 1.12
CA GLU A 93 14.71 10.24 -0.15
C GLU A 93 15.09 9.24 -1.26
N ALA A 94 15.50 8.04 -0.88
CA ALA A 94 15.86 6.96 -1.80
C ALA A 94 14.65 6.40 -2.56
N LEU A 95 13.44 6.63 -2.07
CA LEU A 95 12.20 6.18 -2.72
C LEU A 95 11.71 7.14 -3.81
N ILE A 96 12.16 8.39 -3.76
CA ILE A 96 11.69 9.48 -4.61
C ILE A 96 12.56 9.53 -5.89
N PRO A 97 11.96 9.46 -7.09
CA PRO A 97 12.70 9.63 -8.35
C PRO A 97 13.44 10.96 -8.40
N VAL A 98 14.67 10.96 -8.93
CA VAL A 98 15.53 12.15 -8.99
C VAL A 98 14.83 13.37 -9.61
N PRO A 99 14.15 13.27 -10.78
CA PRO A 99 13.49 14.43 -11.38
C PRO A 99 12.37 15.03 -10.51
N VAL A 100 11.68 14.19 -9.73
CA VAL A 100 10.61 14.62 -8.82
C VAL A 100 11.22 15.39 -7.64
N LYS A 101 12.27 14.84 -7.05
CA LYS A 101 13.01 15.49 -5.96
C LYS A 101 13.58 16.85 -6.37
N GLU A 102 14.15 16.94 -7.57
CA GLU A 102 14.67 18.20 -8.12
C GLU A 102 13.55 19.22 -8.36
N TYR A 103 12.41 18.78 -8.90
CA TYR A 103 11.25 19.65 -9.10
C TYR A 103 10.73 20.23 -7.79
N VAL A 104 10.55 19.40 -6.75
CA VAL A 104 10.07 19.87 -5.44
C VAL A 104 11.06 20.83 -4.82
N LYS A 105 12.36 20.53 -4.84
CA LYS A 105 13.39 21.43 -4.31
C LYS A 105 13.40 22.80 -4.99
N ALA A 106 13.15 22.85 -6.30
CA ALA A 106 13.17 24.10 -7.06
C ALA A 106 11.89 24.94 -6.86
N ASN A 107 10.72 24.30 -6.76
CA ASN A 107 9.43 24.99 -6.75
C ASN A 107 8.81 25.13 -5.35
N PHE A 108 9.16 24.24 -4.42
CA PHE A 108 8.64 24.16 -3.05
C PHE A 108 9.78 24.00 -2.03
N PRO A 109 10.75 24.92 -1.96
CA PRO A 109 11.99 24.75 -1.19
C PRO A 109 11.80 24.65 0.33
N ARG A 110 10.61 24.98 0.85
CA ARG A 110 10.27 24.88 2.29
C ARG A 110 9.45 23.64 2.62
N GLU A 111 9.01 22.89 1.62
CA GLU A 111 8.15 21.73 1.79
C GLU A 111 8.94 20.43 1.80
N ILE A 112 8.38 19.44 2.48
CA ILE A 112 8.83 18.04 2.44
C ILE A 112 7.78 17.20 1.72
N ILE A 113 8.21 16.08 1.17
CA ILE A 113 7.30 15.07 0.61
C ILE A 113 6.86 14.17 1.75
N THR A 114 5.57 14.17 2.09
CA THR A 114 4.97 13.40 3.19
C THR A 114 4.39 12.07 2.71
N LYS A 115 3.93 12.01 1.47
CA LYS A 115 3.40 10.80 0.83
C LYS A 115 3.88 10.65 -0.61
N ILE A 116 4.06 9.40 -1.04
CA ILE A 116 4.35 9.04 -2.43
C ILE A 116 3.55 7.81 -2.85
N GLU A 117 2.91 7.88 -4.01
CA GLU A 117 2.16 6.79 -4.62
C GLU A 117 2.68 6.49 -6.04
N ARG A 118 2.73 5.21 -6.39
CA ARG A 118 3.12 4.73 -7.73
C ARG A 118 1.90 4.18 -8.47
N GLY A 119 1.46 4.93 -9.47
CA GLY A 119 0.40 4.53 -10.37
C GLY A 119 0.89 3.95 -11.69
N ARG A 120 -0.06 3.47 -12.51
CA ARG A 120 0.23 3.02 -13.88
C ARG A 120 0.71 4.15 -14.80
N THR A 121 0.39 5.40 -14.48
CA THR A 121 0.66 6.60 -15.28
C THR A 121 1.92 7.33 -14.85
N GLY A 122 2.42 7.09 -13.63
CA GLY A 122 3.60 7.71 -13.08
C GLY A 122 3.61 7.71 -11.56
N VAL A 123 3.96 8.85 -10.97
CA VAL A 123 4.11 9.05 -9.53
C VAL A 123 3.26 10.22 -9.09
N GLU A 124 2.61 10.07 -7.95
CA GLU A 124 1.93 11.14 -7.24
C GLU A 124 2.64 11.35 -5.90
N ILE A 125 2.80 12.60 -5.49
CA ILE A 125 3.36 12.97 -4.19
C ILE A 125 2.43 13.93 -3.48
N GLU A 126 2.40 13.86 -2.16
CA GLU A 126 1.79 14.87 -1.30
C GLU A 126 2.90 15.61 -0.57
N LEU A 127 2.75 16.93 -0.44
CA LEU A 127 3.65 17.79 0.30
C LEU A 127 3.13 18.03 1.73
N GLY A 128 4.01 18.52 2.60
CA GLY A 128 3.63 18.84 3.99
C GLY A 128 2.62 19.98 4.16
N ASN A 129 2.24 20.64 3.06
CA ASN A 129 1.19 21.64 2.97
C ASN A 129 -0.05 21.13 2.21
N ASP A 130 -0.19 19.81 2.11
CA ASP A 130 -1.31 19.06 1.53
C ASP A 130 -1.46 19.16 0.00
N TYR A 131 -0.60 19.93 -0.71
CA TYR A 131 -0.60 19.93 -2.17
C TYR A 131 -0.20 18.56 -2.73
N SER A 132 -1.01 18.06 -3.67
CA SER A 132 -0.75 16.84 -4.41
C SER A 132 -0.19 17.14 -5.79
N LEU A 133 0.96 16.57 -6.15
CA LEU A 133 1.61 16.78 -7.44
C LEU A 133 1.73 15.47 -8.21
N LYS A 134 1.29 15.49 -9.47
CA LYS A 134 1.33 14.34 -10.38
C LYS A 134 2.47 14.48 -11.37
N PHE A 135 3.21 13.39 -11.53
CA PHE A 135 4.33 13.26 -12.46
C PHE A 135 4.11 12.05 -13.36
N ASN A 136 4.49 12.15 -14.62
CA ASN A 136 4.45 10.99 -15.53
C ASN A 136 5.63 10.04 -15.28
N LYS A 137 5.67 8.90 -15.98
CA LYS A 137 6.76 7.89 -15.86
C LYS A 137 8.18 8.41 -16.11
N LYS A 138 8.33 9.55 -16.79
CA LYS A 138 9.64 10.19 -17.03
C LYS A 138 10.02 11.17 -15.91
N GLY A 139 9.20 11.31 -14.88
CA GLY A 139 9.38 12.27 -13.79
C GLY A 139 9.08 13.71 -14.18
N LYS A 140 8.37 13.95 -15.29
CA LYS A 140 7.94 15.30 -15.69
C LYS A 140 6.60 15.62 -15.03
N PHE A 141 6.51 16.82 -14.45
CA PHE A 141 5.29 17.38 -13.86
C PHE A 141 4.12 17.36 -14.86
N VAL A 142 2.93 17.02 -14.37
CA VAL A 142 1.68 16.89 -15.14
C VAL A 142 0.62 17.84 -14.60
N SER A 143 0.31 17.75 -13.30
CA SER A 143 -0.71 18.57 -12.65
C SER A 143 -0.46 18.70 -11.15
N MET A 144 -1.17 19.63 -10.52
CA MET A 144 -1.17 19.86 -9.08
C MET A 144 -2.60 20.17 -8.63
N ASP A 145 -3.00 19.59 -7.51
CA ASP A 145 -4.33 19.72 -6.89
C ASP A 145 -4.14 20.05 -5.39
N ASP A 146 -5.13 20.73 -4.78
CA ASP A 146 -5.20 21.06 -3.33
C ASP A 146 -6.19 20.17 -2.56
#